data_AF-A0A822YAC6-F1
#
_entry.id   AF-A0A822YAC6-F1
#
_cell.length_a   1.000
_cell.length_b   1.000
_cell.length_c   1.000
_cell.angle_alpha   90.00
_cell.angle_beta   90.00
_cell.angle_gamma   90.00
#
_symmetry.space_group_name_H-M   'P 1'
#
loop_
_entity.id
_entity.type
_entity.pdbx_description
1 polymer ?
#
loop_
_entity_poly.entity_id
_entity_poly.type
_entity_poly.pdbx_seq_one_letter_code
_entity_poly.pdbx_strand_id
1 'polypeptide(L)' 'MGFVVVISLPVILFILILAIACYLLGRARGQTLARPAPPQYYGPPPVLPVPPQAHDHEKPQA' A
#
# COMPACT_ATOMS: atom_id res chain seq x y z
N MET A 1 42.62 4.08 26.95
CA MET A 1 41.49 4.85 26.41
C MET A 1 41.26 4.68 24.90
N GLY A 2 42.29 4.45 24.07
CA GLY A 2 42.13 4.39 22.60
C GLY A 2 41.33 3.20 22.04
N PHE A 3 41.33 2.04 22.71
CA PHE A 3 40.59 0.85 22.24
C PHE A 3 39.07 1.06 22.17
N VAL A 4 38.53 1.88 23.07
CA VAL A 4 37.10 2.25 23.07
C VAL A 4 36.77 2.99 21.79
N VAL A 5 37.60 3.94 21.35
CA VAL A 5 37.39 4.70 20.11
C VAL A 5 37.45 3.79 18.89
N VAL A 6 38.39 2.83 18.85
CA VAL A 6 38.55 1.89 17.74
C VAL A 6 37.35 0.96 17.58
N ILE A 7 36.66 0.62 18.68
CA ILE A 7 35.42 -0.19 18.62
C ILE A 7 34.19 0.68 18.41
N SER A 8 34.10 1.84 19.07
CA SER A 8 32.95 2.73 18.95
C SER A 8 32.83 3.31 17.55
N LEU A 9 33.94 3.69 16.91
CA LEU A 9 33.92 4.27 15.56
C LEU A 9 33.24 3.38 14.51
N PRO A 10 33.60 2.09 14.33
CA PRO A 10 32.92 1.20 13.39
C PRO A 10 31.49 0.89 13.82
N VAL A 11 31.21 0.77 15.12
CA VAL A 11 29.84 0.53 15.62
C VAL A 11 28.92 1.71 15.31
N ILE A 12 29.38 2.95 15.54
CA ILE A 12 28.63 4.17 15.22
C ILE A 12 28.38 4.27 13.71
N LEU A 13 29.41 4.04 12.89
CA LEU A 13 29.25 4.02 11.43
C LEU A 13 28.26 2.95 10.99
N PHE A 14 28.32 1.76 11.57
CA PHE A 14 27.37 0.69 11.26
C PHE A 14 25.92 1.08 11.60
N ILE A 15 25.69 1.65 12.79
CA ILE A 15 24.36 2.15 13.19
C ILE A 15 23.88 3.26 12.25
N LEU A 16 24.76 4.18 11.85
CA LEU A 16 24.43 5.27 10.93
C LEU A 16 24.01 4.74 9.55
N ILE A 17 24.78 3.80 9.00
CA ILE A 17 24.45 3.13 7.73
C ILE A 17 23.11 2.39 7.86
N LEU A 18 22.90 1.65 8.95
CA LEU A 18 21.67 0.91 9.20
C LEU A 18 20.46 1.84 9.33
N ALA A 19 20.62 2.99 10.00
CA ALA A 19 19.59 4.01 10.11
C ALA A 19 19.23 4.60 8.74
N ILE A 20 20.23 4.90 7.90
CA ILE A 20 20.02 5.40 6.53
C ILE A 20 19.31 4.34 5.67
N ALA A 21 19.77 3.09 5.71
CA ALA A 21 19.17 1.99 4.97
C ALA A 21 17.71 1.75 5.39
N CYS A 22 17.44 1.76 6.69
CA CYS A 22 16.09 1.63 7.23
C CYS A 22 15.21 2.84 6.86
N TYR A 23 15.76 4.06 6.93
CA TYR A 23 15.05 5.28 6.50
C TYR A 23 14.67 5.23 5.02
N LEU A 24 15.60 4.84 4.15
CA LEU A 24 15.34 4.71 2.71
C LEU A 24 14.35 3.58 2.41
N LEU A 25 14.48 2.44 3.09
CA LEU A 25 13.55 1.32 2.96
C LEU A 25 12.15 1.72 3.45
N GLY A 26 12.05 2.39 4.59
CA GLY A 26 10.80 2.94 5.13
C GLY A 26 10.19 3.99 4.22
N ARG A 27 11.00 4.88 3.63
CA ARG A 27 10.57 5.85 2.62
C ARG A 27 10.03 5.18 1.36
N ALA A 28 10.70 4.14 0.87
CA ALA A 28 10.24 3.35 -0.27
C ALA A 28 8.93 2.59 0.05
N ARG A 29 8.84 2.00 1.25
CA ARG A 29 7.64 1.29 1.73
C ARG A 29 6.48 2.24 2.01
N GLY A 30 6.75 3.47 2.45
CA GLY A 30 5.73 4.50 2.68
C GLY A 30 5.02 4.90 1.40
N GLN A 31 5.73 4.97 0.27
CA GLN A 31 5.12 5.15 -1.07
C GLN A 31 4.32 3.91 -1.51
N THR A 32 4.74 2.72 -1.11
CA THR A 32 4.05 1.45 -1.47
C THR A 32 2.81 1.19 -0.60
N LEU A 33 2.81 1.60 0.68
CA LEU A 33 1.63 1.54 1.55
C LEU A 33 0.69 2.74 1.31
N ALA A 34 1.22 3.89 0.88
CA ALA A 34 0.45 4.99 0.30
C ALA A 34 0.12 4.77 -1.19
N ARG A 35 0.32 3.55 -1.71
CA ARG A 35 -0.38 3.06 -2.89
C ARG A 35 -1.59 2.29 -2.36
N PRO A 36 -2.76 2.93 -2.21
CA PRO A 36 -3.98 2.17 -2.08
C PRO A 36 -4.08 1.32 -3.36
N ALA A 37 -4.39 0.04 -3.22
CA ALA A 37 -5.01 -0.67 -4.32
C ALA A 37 -6.29 0.08 -4.77
N PRO A 38 -6.77 -0.10 -6.00
CA PRO A 38 -6.19 0.31 -7.28
C PRO A 38 -6.20 1.86 -7.41
N PRO A 39 -5.75 2.48 -8.52
CA PRO A 39 -6.22 3.82 -8.86
C PRO A 39 -7.76 3.77 -8.83
N GLN A 40 -8.36 4.35 -7.79
CA GLN A 40 -9.79 4.54 -7.69
C GLN A 40 -10.16 5.33 -8.94
N TYR A 41 -10.81 4.64 -9.88
CA TYR A 41 -11.24 5.14 -11.17
C TYR A 41 -12.09 6.39 -10.91
N TYR A 42 -11.47 7.57 -11.01
CA TYR A 42 -12.13 8.87 -11.03
C TYR A 42 -12.75 9.06 -12.41
N GLY A 43 -13.61 8.12 -12.78
CA GLY A 43 -14.57 8.25 -13.85
C GLY A 43 -15.97 8.22 -13.25
N PRO A 44 -17.00 8.63 -13.99
CA PRO A 44 -18.38 8.45 -13.55
C PRO A 44 -18.60 7.01 -13.09
N PRO A 45 -19.45 6.77 -12.05
CA PRO A 45 -19.65 5.46 -11.48
C PRO A 45 -19.87 4.43 -12.59
N PRO A 46 -19.24 3.25 -12.54
CA PRO A 46 -19.53 2.21 -13.52
C PRO A 46 -21.03 2.00 -13.47
N VAL A 47 -21.70 2.20 -14.60
CA VAL A 47 -23.06 1.71 -14.79
C VAL A 47 -22.99 0.22 -14.54
N LEU A 48 -23.44 -0.20 -13.36
CA LEU A 48 -23.60 -1.60 -13.04
C LEU A 48 -24.47 -2.19 -14.15
N PRO A 49 -24.08 -3.33 -14.77
CA PRO A 49 -24.98 -4.02 -15.68
C PRO A 49 -26.26 -4.32 -14.91
N VAL A 50 -27.34 -3.62 -15.24
CA VAL A 50 -28.68 -3.96 -14.78
C VAL A 50 -28.89 -5.41 -15.21
N PRO A 51 -29.07 -6.38 -14.30
CA PRO A 51 -29.56 -7.68 -14.71
C PRO A 51 -30.92 -7.43 -15.38
N PRO A 52 -31.17 -7.98 -16.58
CA PRO A 52 -32.41 -7.71 -17.29
C PRO A 52 -33.58 -7.98 -16.35
N GLN A 53 -34.38 -6.92 -16.13
CA GLN A 53 -35.65 -7.01 -15.45
C GLN A 53 -36.51 -8.00 -16.24
N ALA A 54 -36.54 -9.26 -15.79
CA ALA A 54 -37.56 -10.21 -16.19
C ALA A 54 -38.86 -9.78 -15.49
N HIS A 55 -39.51 -8.75 -16.05
CA HIS A 55 -40.92 -8.54 -15.84
C HIS A 55 -41.68 -9.64 -16.57
N ASP A 56 -41.76 -10.80 -15.93
CA ASP A 56 -42.69 -11.88 -16.31
C ASP A 56 -43.36 -12.40 -15.04
N HIS A 57 -44.25 -11.57 -14.48
CA HIS A 57 -45.35 -12.08 -13.66
C HIS A 57 -46.62 -12.05 -14.52
N GLU A 58 -46.57 -12.76 -15.65
CA GLU A 58 -47.76 -13.25 -16.33
C GLU A 58 -48.08 -14.64 -15.76
N LYS A 59 -49.07 -14.71 -14.87
CA LYS A 59 -50.12 -15.72 -15.02
C LYS A 59 -51.41 -15.33 -14.28
N PRO A 60 -52.53 -15.15 -14.99
CA PRO A 60 -53.87 -15.21 -14.41
C PRO A 60 -54.32 -16.68 -14.29
N GLN A 61 -55.24 -16.98 -13.36
CA GLN A 61 -56.03 -18.24 -13.15
C GLN A 61 -55.77 -18.86 -11.77
N ALA A 62 -56.75 -19.28 -10.97
CA ALA A 62 -58.20 -19.44 -11.13
C ALA A 62 -58.87 -19.38 -9.75
#